data_AF-A0A2N6KJ63-F1
#
_entry.id   AF-A0A2N6KJ63-F1
#
_cell.length_a   1.000
_cell.length_b   1.000
_cell.length_c   1.000
_cell.angle_alpha   90.00
_cell.angle_beta   90.00
_cell.angle_gamma   90.00
#
_symmetry.space_group_name_H-M   'P 1'
#
loop_
_entity.id
_entity.type
_entity.pdbx_description
1 polymer ?
#
loop_
_entity_poly.entity_id
_entity_poly.type
_entity_poly.pdbx_seq_one_letter_code
_entity_poly.pdbx_strand_id
1 'polypeptide(L)'
;MNPFQWILMNQLKHFKSKQKISGFTLIELLVALLLAFLVITPLLGFMINIMDTDRKEQAKINSEQEIKAALDFIARDLQQAVFIYNADGIKAIRKQLPKYDQKDNYFPVLVFWKRQFIPGALTVGSGTDDTFVYSLVAYYLIKDNDSTWSKAARIGRFQISNGYGLTDAERESTRDAGFQLFDLKDEGDLKTKMNKWTKKTGENYTQDVLTLVDYIDQTSISTTNTAPTCSMGQLIPKYSGSGDDVATGNVITRGFYVCVDSDNTVAEVYLRGNALARIQQNNLNFNQNIEQNKVYFPQASIRVKGRGFLFTQ
;
A
#
# COMPACT_ATOMS: atom_id res chain seq x y z
N MET A 1 14.48 -90.50 -41.15
CA MET A 1 15.02 -89.73 -40.00
C MET A 1 16.38 -89.19 -40.40
N ASN A 2 16.50 -87.88 -40.60
CA ASN A 2 17.80 -87.26 -40.89
C ASN A 2 18.24 -86.49 -39.63
N PRO A 3 19.24 -86.99 -38.88
CA PRO A 3 19.60 -86.47 -37.56
C PRO A 3 20.24 -85.07 -37.61
N PHE A 4 20.58 -84.56 -38.80
CA PHE A 4 21.24 -83.27 -38.97
C PHE A 4 20.33 -82.04 -38.72
N GLN A 5 19.02 -82.14 -38.95
CA GLN A 5 18.10 -81.02 -38.69
C GLN A 5 17.81 -80.85 -37.19
N TRP A 6 17.85 -81.95 -36.43
CA TRP A 6 17.65 -81.95 -34.98
C TRP A 6 18.86 -81.35 -34.24
N ILE A 7 20.07 -81.58 -34.75
CA ILE A 7 21.30 -81.01 -34.17
C ILE A 7 21.37 -79.48 -34.38
N LEU A 8 20.93 -78.97 -35.54
CA LEU A 8 20.94 -77.54 -35.83
C LEU A 8 19.91 -76.73 -35.02
N MET A 9 18.72 -77.29 -34.72
CA MET A 9 17.74 -76.61 -33.85
C MET A 9 18.13 -76.63 -32.37
N ASN A 10 18.97 -77.57 -31.94
CA ASN A 10 19.43 -77.66 -30.56
C ASN A 10 20.65 -76.77 -30.26
N GLN A 11 21.45 -76.44 -31.27
CA GLN A 11 22.59 -75.52 -31.14
C GLN A 11 22.16 -74.04 -31.08
N LEU A 12 20.99 -73.68 -31.62
CA LEU A 12 20.43 -72.31 -31.57
C LEU A 12 19.72 -71.98 -30.24
N LYS A 13 19.53 -72.95 -29.33
CA LYS A 13 18.92 -72.73 -28.01
C LYS A 13 19.91 -72.44 -26.88
N HIS A 14 21.21 -72.36 -27.18
CA HIS A 14 22.25 -72.06 -26.18
C HIS A 14 22.82 -70.63 -26.21
N PHE A 15 22.29 -69.72 -27.03
CA PHE A 15 22.46 -68.28 -26.79
C PHE A 15 21.50 -67.76 -25.71
N LYS A 16 21.45 -68.46 -24.56
CA LYS A 16 21.20 -67.74 -23.32
C LYS A 16 22.51 -67.02 -23.01
N SER A 17 22.63 -65.78 -23.48
CA SER A 17 23.50 -64.83 -22.81
C SER A 17 23.09 -64.88 -21.35
N LYS A 18 23.87 -65.58 -20.54
CA LYS A 18 23.84 -65.36 -19.09
C LYS A 18 24.32 -63.92 -18.98
N GLN A 19 23.39 -62.98 -18.96
CA GLN A 19 23.63 -61.70 -18.33
C GLN A 19 24.10 -62.07 -16.94
N LYS A 20 25.42 -61.99 -16.72
CA LYS A 20 25.95 -61.97 -15.38
C LYS A 20 25.28 -60.76 -14.76
N ILE A 21 24.33 -61.01 -13.86
CA ILE A 21 23.88 -59.98 -12.94
C ILE A 21 25.08 -59.73 -12.05
N SER A 22 25.96 -58.85 -12.52
CA SER A 22 27.04 -58.31 -11.72
C SER A 22 26.36 -57.33 -10.79
N GLY A 23 26.15 -57.75 -9.54
CA GLY A 23 25.80 -56.81 -8.49
C GLY A 23 26.87 -55.73 -8.41
N PHE A 24 26.46 -54.50 -8.12
CA PHE A 24 27.40 -53.41 -7.90
C PHE A 24 28.35 -53.78 -6.77
N THR A 25 29.64 -53.56 -6.99
CA THR A 25 30.60 -53.68 -5.90
C THR A 25 30.38 -52.52 -4.92
N LEU A 26 30.64 -52.76 -3.63
CA LEU A 26 30.48 -51.73 -2.59
C LEU A 26 31.31 -50.47 -2.91
N ILE A 27 32.45 -50.63 -3.59
CA ILE A 27 33.32 -49.52 -4.00
C ILE A 27 32.76 -48.71 -5.18
N GLU A 28 32.12 -49.34 -6.17
CA GLU A 28 31.43 -48.60 -7.26
C GLU A 28 30.27 -47.77 -6.72
N LEU A 29 29.53 -48.31 -5.75
CA LEU A 29 28.41 -47.59 -5.11
C LEU A 29 28.94 -46.42 -4.28
N LEU A 30 30.08 -46.59 -3.60
CA LEU A 30 30.74 -45.53 -2.86
C LEU A 30 31.29 -44.42 -3.78
N VAL A 31 31.91 -44.78 -4.90
CA VAL A 31 32.41 -43.82 -5.90
C VAL A 31 31.25 -43.07 -6.57
N ALA A 32 30.17 -43.77 -6.93
CA ALA A 32 28.98 -43.14 -7.51
C ALA A 32 28.34 -42.13 -6.53
N LEU A 33 28.27 -42.46 -5.24
CA LEU A 33 27.78 -41.55 -4.20
C LEU A 33 28.70 -40.33 -4.02
N LEU A 34 30.02 -40.55 -4.06
CA LEU A 34 31.01 -39.46 -4.01
C LEU A 34 30.87 -38.50 -5.20
N LEU A 35 30.79 -39.04 -6.41
CA LEU A 35 30.60 -38.24 -7.63
C LEU A 35 29.25 -37.53 -7.64
N ALA A 36 28.17 -38.19 -7.17
CA ALA A 36 26.86 -37.57 -7.05
C ALA A 36 26.90 -36.39 -6.06
N PHE A 37 27.54 -36.54 -4.90
CA PHE A 37 27.69 -35.45 -3.94
C PHE A 37 28.50 -34.28 -4.52
N LEU A 38 29.61 -34.57 -5.20
CA LEU A 38 30.44 -33.55 -5.84
C LEU A 38 29.70 -32.75 -6.93
N VAL A 39 28.72 -33.34 -7.61
CA VAL A 39 27.93 -32.67 -8.65
C VAL A 39 26.68 -31.99 -8.10
N ILE A 40 25.95 -32.63 -7.18
CA ILE A 40 24.65 -32.12 -6.68
C ILE A 40 24.85 -30.88 -5.79
N THR A 41 25.86 -30.87 -4.92
CA THR A 41 26.09 -29.76 -3.98
C THR A 41 26.31 -28.40 -4.68
N PRO A 42 27.20 -28.25 -5.69
CA PRO A 42 27.38 -26.97 -6.37
C PRO A 42 26.14 -26.55 -7.17
N LEU A 43 25.40 -27.50 -7.76
CA LEU A 43 24.16 -27.20 -8.48
C LEU A 43 23.07 -26.67 -7.54
N LEU A 44 22.93 -27.27 -6.35
CA LEU A 44 21.97 -26.82 -5.36
C LEU A 44 22.35 -25.43 -4.80
N GLY A 45 23.64 -25.18 -4.58
CA GLY A 45 24.14 -23.86 -4.20
C GLY A 45 23.86 -22.79 -5.25
N PHE A 46 24.09 -23.10 -6.53
CA PHE A 46 23.76 -22.20 -7.63
C PHE A 46 22.26 -21.92 -7.73
N MET A 47 21.42 -22.95 -7.59
CA MET A 47 19.97 -22.81 -7.61
C MET A 47 19.45 -21.88 -6.49
N ILE A 48 19.96 -22.04 -5.26
CA ILE A 48 19.59 -21.15 -4.14
C ILE A 48 19.95 -19.69 -4.47
N ASN A 49 21.15 -19.45 -5.01
CA ASN A 49 21.58 -18.11 -5.38
C ASN A 49 20.69 -17.47 -6.46
N ILE A 50 20.28 -18.24 -7.48
CA ILE A 50 19.31 -17.75 -8.49
C ILE A 50 17.97 -17.44 -7.83
N MET A 51 17.43 -18.38 -7.05
CA MET A 51 16.13 -18.19 -6.41
C MET A 51 16.11 -16.97 -5.48
N ASP A 52 17.17 -16.76 -4.71
CA ASP A 52 17.27 -15.60 -3.81
C ASP A 52 17.42 -14.29 -4.59
N THR A 53 18.14 -14.31 -5.71
CA THR A 53 18.26 -13.15 -6.61
C THR A 53 16.91 -12.81 -7.23
N ASP A 54 16.21 -13.81 -7.77
CA ASP A 54 14.89 -13.65 -8.36
C ASP A 54 13.87 -13.12 -7.34
N ARG A 55 13.85 -13.66 -6.11
CA ARG A 55 12.98 -13.18 -5.03
C ARG A 55 13.24 -11.71 -4.68
N LYS A 56 14.52 -11.30 -4.63
CA LYS A 56 14.91 -9.92 -4.34
C LYS A 56 14.48 -8.96 -5.45
N GLU A 57 14.71 -9.33 -6.71
CA GLU A 57 14.32 -8.50 -7.86
C GLU A 57 12.80 -8.41 -7.99
N GLN A 58 12.06 -9.51 -7.79
CA GLN A 58 10.60 -9.49 -7.76
C GLN A 58 10.06 -8.59 -6.64
N ALA A 59 10.61 -8.68 -5.43
CA ALA A 59 10.19 -7.85 -4.31
C ALA A 59 10.36 -6.35 -4.59
N LYS A 60 11.47 -5.98 -5.25
CA LYS A 60 11.73 -4.61 -5.68
C LYS A 60 10.73 -4.14 -6.75
N ILE A 61 10.58 -4.89 -7.83
CA ILE A 61 9.67 -4.55 -8.94
C ILE A 61 8.22 -4.42 -8.45
N ASN A 62 7.75 -5.39 -7.66
CA ASN A 62 6.39 -5.36 -7.13
C ASN A 62 6.16 -4.13 -6.23
N SER A 63 7.14 -3.79 -5.38
CA SER A 63 7.04 -2.61 -4.52
C SER A 63 7.04 -1.32 -5.34
N GLU A 64 7.89 -1.19 -6.36
CA GLU A 64 7.89 -0.03 -7.25
C GLU A 64 6.55 0.14 -7.98
N GLN A 65 5.98 -0.95 -8.48
CA GLN A 65 4.68 -0.93 -9.17
C GLN A 65 3.54 -0.57 -8.22
N GLU A 66 3.50 -1.15 -7.02
CA GLU A 66 2.45 -0.86 -6.03
C GLU A 66 2.53 0.60 -5.56
N ILE A 67 3.72 1.14 -5.29
CA ILE A 67 3.89 2.55 -4.91
C ILE A 67 3.41 3.49 -6.02
N LYS A 68 3.73 3.21 -7.28
CA LYS A 68 3.23 4.00 -8.42
C LYS A 68 1.71 3.92 -8.55
N ALA A 69 1.14 2.72 -8.49
CA ALA A 69 -0.30 2.52 -8.59
C ALA A 69 -1.06 3.24 -7.46
N ALA A 70 -0.53 3.21 -6.24
CA ALA A 70 -1.10 3.91 -5.10
C ALA A 70 -1.00 5.43 -5.24
N LEU A 71 0.14 5.93 -5.71
CA LEU A 71 0.34 7.36 -5.98
C LEU A 71 -0.63 7.86 -7.07
N ASP A 72 -0.81 7.09 -8.14
CA ASP A 72 -1.77 7.40 -9.21
C ASP A 72 -3.22 7.35 -8.70
N PHE A 73 -3.53 6.41 -7.81
CA PHE A 73 -4.84 6.33 -7.17
C PHE A 73 -5.12 7.58 -6.31
N ILE A 74 -4.18 7.97 -5.44
CA ILE A 74 -4.28 9.18 -4.62
C ILE A 74 -4.39 10.42 -5.53
N ALA A 75 -3.63 10.47 -6.62
CA ALA A 75 -3.64 11.58 -7.56
C ALA A 75 -5.00 11.75 -8.26
N ARG A 76 -5.63 10.66 -8.71
CA ARG A 76 -6.98 10.71 -9.30
C ARG A 76 -8.03 11.21 -8.31
N ASP A 77 -7.90 10.81 -7.04
CA ASP A 77 -8.77 11.27 -5.96
C ASP A 77 -8.56 12.76 -5.67
N LEU A 78 -7.29 13.22 -5.64
CA LEU A 78 -6.91 14.62 -5.46
C LEU A 78 -7.33 15.53 -6.61
N GLN A 79 -7.40 15.03 -7.85
CA GLN A 79 -7.91 15.82 -8.98
C GLN A 79 -9.36 16.26 -8.77
N GLN A 80 -10.15 15.49 -8.03
CA GLN A 80 -11.54 15.81 -7.67
C GLN A 80 -11.63 16.66 -6.39
N ALA A 81 -10.50 16.98 -5.76
CA ALA A 81 -10.47 17.77 -4.54
C ALA A 81 -10.96 19.19 -4.79
N VAL A 82 -11.77 19.63 -3.84
CA VAL A 82 -12.37 20.95 -3.76
C VAL A 82 -11.65 21.79 -2.71
N PHE A 83 -11.27 21.17 -1.59
CA PHE A 83 -10.51 21.79 -0.51
C PHE A 83 -9.58 20.76 0.12
N ILE A 84 -8.31 21.11 0.35
CA ILE A 84 -7.31 20.24 0.98
C ILE A 84 -6.90 20.85 2.32
N TYR A 85 -6.99 20.08 3.40
CA TYR A 85 -6.59 20.52 4.72
C TYR A 85 -5.06 20.61 4.82
N ASN A 86 -4.56 21.76 5.25
CA ASN A 86 -3.17 21.94 5.63
C ASN A 86 -2.90 21.42 7.07
N ALA A 87 -1.69 21.57 7.59
CA ALA A 87 -1.35 21.07 8.93
C ALA A 87 -2.23 21.69 10.02
N ASP A 88 -2.50 23.00 9.94
CA ASP A 88 -3.38 23.68 10.90
C ASP A 88 -4.83 23.16 10.82
N GLY A 89 -5.28 22.83 9.61
CA GLY A 89 -6.57 22.21 9.37
C GLY A 89 -6.67 20.81 9.98
N ILE A 90 -5.65 19.97 9.78
CA ILE A 90 -5.56 18.65 10.43
C ILE A 90 -5.63 18.80 11.95
N LYS A 91 -4.89 19.76 12.53
CA LYS A 91 -4.97 20.05 13.98
C LYS A 91 -6.39 20.32 14.45
N ALA A 92 -7.20 21.02 13.65
CA ALA A 92 -8.58 21.35 13.99
C ALA A 92 -9.52 20.15 13.88
N ILE A 93 -9.42 19.36 12.80
CA ILE A 93 -10.39 18.30 12.49
C ILE A 93 -9.99 16.91 12.99
N ARG A 94 -8.74 16.67 13.41
CA ARG A 94 -8.24 15.31 13.72
C ARG A 94 -9.05 14.58 14.78
N LYS A 95 -9.64 15.28 15.75
CA LYS A 95 -10.55 14.70 16.77
C LYS A 95 -11.87 14.20 16.21
N GLN A 96 -12.29 14.74 15.06
CA GLN A 96 -13.52 14.36 14.39
C GLN A 96 -13.33 13.13 13.52
N LEU A 97 -12.08 12.88 13.08
CA LEU A 97 -11.72 11.77 12.20
C LEU A 97 -11.66 10.42 12.94
N PRO A 98 -11.85 9.30 12.24
CA PRO A 98 -11.75 7.97 12.84
C PRO A 98 -10.34 7.70 13.39
N LYS A 99 -10.27 6.75 14.34
CA LYS A 99 -9.01 6.27 14.94
C LYS A 99 -8.21 7.34 15.71
N TYR A 100 -8.85 8.43 16.14
CA TYR A 100 -8.24 9.44 17.00
C TYR A 100 -7.67 8.84 18.31
N ASP A 101 -8.38 7.90 18.92
CA ASP A 101 -7.93 7.23 20.16
C ASP A 101 -6.63 6.42 19.96
N GLN A 102 -6.28 6.09 18.72
CA GLN A 102 -5.08 5.36 18.33
C GLN A 102 -4.08 6.26 17.59
N LYS A 103 -4.02 7.54 17.95
CA LYS A 103 -3.21 8.59 17.27
C LYS A 103 -1.70 8.29 17.14
N ASP A 104 -1.16 7.42 18.00
CA ASP A 104 0.25 7.00 17.94
C ASP A 104 0.51 5.91 16.88
N ASN A 105 -0.55 5.27 16.39
CA ASN A 105 -0.50 4.24 15.35
C ASN A 105 -1.19 4.68 14.06
N TYR A 106 -2.05 5.71 14.11
CA TYR A 106 -2.81 6.25 12.97
C TYR A 106 -2.60 7.76 12.87
N PHE A 107 -2.05 8.22 11.74
CA PHE A 107 -1.92 9.64 11.44
C PHE A 107 -2.59 10.00 10.11
N PRO A 108 -3.56 10.94 10.09
CA PRO A 108 -4.15 11.42 8.84
C PRO A 108 -3.15 12.35 8.13
N VAL A 109 -2.47 11.82 7.11
CA VAL A 109 -1.44 12.56 6.37
C VAL A 109 -2.06 13.49 5.33
N LEU A 110 -3.13 13.05 4.66
CA LEU A 110 -3.79 13.82 3.61
C LEU A 110 -5.30 13.77 3.80
N VAL A 111 -5.92 14.92 4.02
CA VAL A 111 -7.38 15.03 4.18
C VAL A 111 -7.91 16.11 3.26
N PHE A 112 -8.97 15.79 2.53
CA PHE A 112 -9.57 16.72 1.58
C PHE A 112 -11.05 16.42 1.35
N TRP A 113 -11.76 17.46 0.95
CA TRP A 113 -13.11 17.35 0.40
C TRP A 113 -13.02 17.13 -1.09
N LYS A 114 -13.73 16.13 -1.61
CA LYS A 114 -13.89 15.92 -3.05
C LYS A 114 -15.35 15.99 -3.47
N ARG A 115 -15.57 16.37 -4.72
CA ARG A 115 -16.88 16.31 -5.37
C ARG A 115 -16.84 15.18 -6.41
N GLN A 116 -17.50 14.08 -6.09
CA GLN A 116 -17.51 12.88 -6.92
C GLN A 116 -18.75 12.88 -7.82
N PHE A 117 -18.54 12.59 -9.10
CA PHE A 117 -19.61 12.33 -10.04
C PHE A 117 -20.12 10.90 -9.87
N ILE A 118 -21.43 10.72 -9.75
CA ILE A 118 -22.09 9.41 -9.70
C ILE A 118 -23.06 9.32 -10.88
N PRO A 119 -22.73 8.50 -11.90
CA PRO A 119 -23.59 8.37 -13.06
C PRO A 119 -24.85 7.56 -12.72
N GLY A 120 -26.01 8.00 -13.24
CA GLY A 120 -27.28 7.30 -13.14
C GLY A 120 -27.76 6.98 -11.73
N ALA A 121 -27.35 7.77 -10.74
CA ALA A 121 -27.65 7.52 -9.32
C ALA A 121 -29.10 7.87 -8.96
N LEU A 122 -29.72 8.80 -9.69
CA LEU A 122 -31.06 9.32 -9.41
C LEU A 122 -32.07 8.65 -10.34
N THR A 123 -33.18 8.14 -9.80
CA THR A 123 -34.26 7.59 -10.61
C THR A 123 -35.29 8.66 -10.93
N VAL A 124 -35.28 9.20 -12.16
CA VAL A 124 -36.19 10.26 -12.60
C VAL A 124 -37.19 9.67 -13.60
N GLY A 125 -38.44 9.46 -13.16
CA GLY A 125 -39.46 8.81 -13.98
C GLY A 125 -39.09 7.37 -14.33
N SER A 126 -38.95 7.05 -15.62
CA SER A 126 -38.48 5.74 -16.10
C SER A 126 -36.99 5.71 -16.45
N GLY A 127 -36.25 6.79 -16.22
CA GLY A 127 -34.82 6.92 -16.54
C GLY A 127 -33.94 7.10 -15.30
N THR A 128 -32.64 7.13 -15.53
CA THR A 128 -31.64 7.49 -14.52
C THR A 128 -30.97 8.81 -14.89
N ASP A 129 -30.67 9.62 -13.87
CA ASP A 129 -29.98 10.89 -14.01
C ASP A 129 -28.71 10.91 -13.15
N ASP A 130 -27.75 11.72 -13.56
CA ASP A 130 -26.44 11.83 -12.95
C ASP A 130 -26.46 12.81 -11.78
N THR A 131 -25.57 12.62 -10.81
CA THR A 131 -25.47 13.52 -9.66
C THR A 131 -24.04 13.72 -9.17
N PHE A 132 -23.85 14.75 -8.34
CA PHE A 132 -22.61 15.03 -7.67
C PHE A 132 -22.78 14.88 -6.15
N VAL A 133 -21.85 14.15 -5.55
CA VAL A 133 -21.82 13.85 -4.12
C VAL A 133 -20.56 14.45 -3.51
N TYR A 134 -20.70 15.13 -2.39
CA TYR A 134 -19.56 15.59 -1.60
C TYR A 134 -19.08 14.45 -0.70
N SER A 135 -17.78 14.25 -0.67
CA SER A 135 -17.16 13.26 0.21
C SER A 135 -15.94 13.85 0.91
N LEU A 136 -15.79 13.49 2.18
CA LEU A 136 -14.56 13.73 2.93
C LEU A 136 -13.69 12.48 2.79
N VAL A 137 -12.46 12.66 2.33
CA VAL A 137 -11.48 11.59 2.17
C VAL A 137 -10.28 11.87 3.05
N ALA A 138 -9.83 10.85 3.78
CA ALA A 138 -8.64 10.91 4.62
C ALA A 138 -7.73 9.71 4.32
N TYR A 139 -6.47 9.99 3.98
CA TYR A 139 -5.42 9.00 3.88
C TYR A 139 -4.58 9.00 5.15
N TYR A 140 -4.40 7.81 5.70
CA TYR A 140 -3.67 7.57 6.93
C TYR A 140 -2.34 6.90 6.65
N LEU A 141 -1.30 7.35 7.35
CA LEU A 141 -0.16 6.50 7.66
C LEU A 141 -0.52 5.66 8.88
N ILE A 142 -0.40 4.35 8.76
CA ILE A 142 -0.72 3.43 9.83
C ILE A 142 0.52 2.59 10.15
N LYS A 143 0.88 2.54 11.42
CA LYS A 143 1.87 1.60 11.93
C LYS A 143 1.40 1.09 13.29
N ASP A 144 0.88 -0.12 13.29
CA ASP A 144 0.44 -0.85 14.47
C ASP A 144 1.16 -2.21 14.56
N ASN A 145 0.72 -3.05 15.50
CA ASN A 145 1.29 -4.37 15.78
C ASN A 145 0.36 -5.50 15.28
N ASP A 146 -0.48 -5.23 14.28
CA ASP A 146 -1.37 -6.23 13.70
C ASP A 146 -0.57 -7.30 12.93
N SER A 147 -0.73 -8.57 13.29
CA SER A 147 -0.02 -9.70 12.69
C SER A 147 -0.54 -10.08 11.30
N THR A 148 -1.70 -9.57 10.90
CA THR A 148 -2.31 -9.82 9.58
C THR A 148 -1.50 -9.17 8.46
N TRP A 149 -0.84 -8.05 8.78
CA TRP A 149 -0.14 -7.21 7.81
C TRP A 149 1.37 -7.40 7.90
N SER A 150 2.07 -6.84 6.93
CA SER A 150 3.52 -6.78 7.00
C SER A 150 3.94 -6.02 8.26
N LYS A 151 5.13 -6.35 8.77
CA LYS A 151 5.73 -5.61 9.89
C LYS A 151 6.14 -4.18 9.50
N ALA A 152 5.86 -3.75 8.27
CA ALA A 152 6.11 -2.40 7.75
C ALA A 152 4.98 -1.43 8.18
N ALA A 153 5.05 -0.18 7.71
CA ALA A 153 3.91 0.73 7.76
C ALA A 153 2.97 0.48 6.57
N ARG A 154 1.75 1.02 6.64
CA ARG A 154 0.74 0.90 5.58
C ARG A 154 0.03 2.24 5.35
N ILE A 155 -0.54 2.40 4.16
CA ILE A 155 -1.43 3.52 3.84
C ILE A 155 -2.87 3.03 3.90
N GLY A 156 -3.66 3.68 4.74
CA GLY A 156 -5.11 3.47 4.81
C GLY A 156 -5.86 4.60 4.15
N ARG A 157 -7.06 4.33 3.65
CA ARG A 157 -7.99 5.31 3.10
C ARG A 157 -9.34 5.20 3.79
N PHE A 158 -9.86 6.34 4.20
CA PHE A 158 -11.19 6.51 4.75
C PHE A 158 -11.97 7.46 3.85
N GLN A 159 -13.25 7.16 3.62
CA GLN A 159 -14.17 8.03 2.89
C GLN A 159 -15.56 7.97 3.52
N ILE A 160 -16.19 9.12 3.62
CA ILE A 160 -17.61 9.29 3.95
C ILE A 160 -18.25 10.31 3.01
N SER A 161 -19.54 10.15 2.72
CA SER A 161 -20.27 10.89 1.70
C SER A 161 -21.62 11.43 2.18
N ASN A 162 -22.09 12.50 1.53
CA ASN A 162 -23.36 13.16 1.86
C ASN A 162 -24.63 12.43 1.39
N GLY A 163 -24.47 11.27 0.75
CA GLY A 163 -25.56 10.56 0.10
C GLY A 163 -26.10 11.29 -1.14
N TYR A 164 -26.99 10.61 -1.85
CA TYR A 164 -27.68 11.08 -3.05
C TYR A 164 -29.15 10.63 -3.04
N GLY A 165 -30.00 11.40 -3.71
CA GLY A 165 -31.44 11.14 -3.74
C GLY A 165 -32.19 12.37 -4.23
N LEU A 166 -33.42 12.17 -4.70
CA LEU A 166 -34.30 13.26 -5.14
C LEU A 166 -34.96 13.95 -3.96
N THR A 167 -35.20 13.20 -2.89
CA THR A 167 -35.75 13.68 -1.63
C THR A 167 -34.69 13.67 -0.53
N ASP A 168 -34.91 14.48 0.52
CA ASP A 168 -34.01 14.51 1.68
C ASP A 168 -33.97 13.15 2.42
N ALA A 169 -35.07 12.39 2.40
CA ALA A 169 -35.14 11.06 3.00
C ALA A 169 -34.25 10.03 2.26
N GLU A 170 -34.22 10.08 0.92
CA GLU A 170 -33.35 9.22 0.10
C GLU A 170 -31.87 9.62 0.24
N ARG A 171 -31.59 10.92 0.32
CA ARG A 171 -30.24 11.41 0.58
C ARG A 171 -29.75 10.96 1.94
N GLU A 172 -30.60 11.00 2.96
CA GLU A 172 -30.26 10.54 4.31
C GLU A 172 -30.07 9.03 4.38
N SER A 173 -30.81 8.23 3.60
CA SER A 173 -30.66 6.77 3.59
C SER A 173 -29.39 6.27 2.90
N THR A 174 -28.88 7.04 1.94
CA THR A 174 -27.63 6.75 1.22
C THR A 174 -26.41 7.47 1.81
N ARG A 175 -26.62 8.35 2.80
CA ARG A 175 -25.55 9.07 3.50
C ARG A 175 -24.78 8.11 4.40
N ASP A 176 -23.46 8.29 4.44
CA ASP A 176 -22.61 7.57 5.37
C ASP A 176 -22.79 8.08 6.81
N ALA A 177 -22.92 7.16 7.76
CA ALA A 177 -23.05 7.50 9.18
C ALA A 177 -21.88 8.38 9.67
N GLY A 178 -22.20 9.43 10.42
CA GLY A 178 -21.24 10.44 10.89
C GLY A 178 -20.92 11.54 9.88
N PHE A 179 -21.37 11.44 8.62
CA PHE A 179 -21.19 12.52 7.65
C PHE A 179 -22.03 13.75 8.00
N GLN A 180 -21.40 14.92 7.96
CA GLN A 180 -22.07 16.23 8.06
C GLN A 180 -21.53 17.10 6.92
N LEU A 181 -22.40 17.82 6.21
CA LEU A 181 -21.94 18.79 5.22
C LEU A 181 -21.33 20.00 5.94
N PHE A 182 -20.22 20.53 5.42
CA PHE A 182 -19.62 21.77 5.94
C PHE A 182 -20.58 22.96 5.79
N ASP A 183 -20.51 23.90 6.74
CA ASP A 183 -21.30 25.13 6.70
C ASP A 183 -20.42 26.30 6.26
N LEU A 184 -20.87 27.06 5.25
CA LEU A 184 -20.17 28.22 4.71
C LEU A 184 -20.80 29.55 5.14
N LYS A 185 -21.86 29.54 5.96
CA LYS A 185 -22.58 30.74 6.41
C LYS A 185 -21.82 31.55 7.45
N ASP A 186 -20.91 30.93 8.18
CA ASP A 186 -20.06 31.58 9.18
C ASP A 186 -19.20 32.70 8.56
N GLU A 187 -18.83 33.70 9.36
CA GLU A 187 -17.85 34.71 8.97
C GLU A 187 -16.42 34.13 8.89
N GLY A 188 -15.60 34.67 7.99
CA GLY A 188 -14.19 34.30 7.81
C GLY A 188 -13.82 33.82 6.41
N ASP A 189 -12.54 33.47 6.23
CA ASP A 189 -12.04 32.84 5.01
C ASP A 189 -12.52 31.39 4.88
N LEU A 190 -12.44 30.83 3.67
CA LEU A 190 -12.85 29.44 3.43
C LEU A 190 -12.16 28.47 4.40
N LYS A 191 -10.85 28.65 4.64
CA LYS A 191 -10.05 27.82 5.54
C LYS A 191 -10.63 27.79 6.95
N THR A 192 -10.98 28.94 7.53
CA THR A 192 -11.55 29.02 8.88
C THR A 192 -12.89 28.30 8.95
N LYS A 193 -13.74 28.44 7.93
CA LYS A 193 -15.03 27.74 7.88
C LYS A 193 -14.86 26.22 7.78
N MET A 194 -13.98 25.77 6.89
CA MET A 194 -13.70 24.34 6.71
C MET A 194 -13.06 23.69 7.94
N ASN A 195 -12.27 24.45 8.71
CA ASN A 195 -11.63 23.96 9.94
C ASN A 195 -12.59 23.82 11.13
N LYS A 196 -13.77 24.46 11.07
CA LYS A 196 -14.83 24.30 12.07
C LYS A 196 -15.69 23.07 11.85
N TRP A 197 -15.45 22.31 10.78
CA TRP A 197 -16.23 21.12 10.48
C TRP A 197 -16.19 20.10 11.63
N THR A 198 -17.37 19.61 11.99
CA THR A 198 -17.55 18.53 12.97
C THR A 198 -18.37 17.41 12.37
N LYS A 199 -18.09 16.17 12.78
CA LYS A 199 -18.92 15.03 12.39
C LYS A 199 -20.35 15.19 12.93
N LYS A 200 -21.31 14.48 12.35
CA LYS A 200 -22.71 14.54 12.81
C LYS A 200 -22.83 14.02 14.25
N THR A 201 -23.38 14.85 15.12
CA THR A 201 -23.51 14.55 16.56
C THR A 201 -24.40 13.33 16.77
N GLY A 202 -23.97 12.41 17.64
CA GLY A 202 -24.72 11.20 17.97
C GLY A 202 -24.51 10.04 17.00
N GLU A 203 -23.72 10.22 15.92
CA GLU A 203 -23.41 9.17 14.97
C GLU A 203 -21.94 8.74 15.04
N ASN A 204 -21.72 7.43 14.97
CA ASN A 204 -20.40 6.82 14.83
C ASN A 204 -20.19 6.40 13.38
N TYR A 205 -18.94 6.44 12.93
CA TYR A 205 -18.58 5.94 11.61
C TYR A 205 -18.83 4.45 11.52
N THR A 206 -19.49 4.04 10.45
CA THR A 206 -19.63 2.63 10.06
C THR A 206 -18.55 2.19 9.07
N GLN A 207 -17.90 3.16 8.42
CA GLN A 207 -16.86 2.97 7.42
C GLN A 207 -15.51 2.78 8.12
N ASP A 208 -14.85 1.68 7.81
CA ASP A 208 -13.49 1.42 8.28
C ASP A 208 -12.43 2.10 7.40
N VAL A 209 -11.22 2.22 7.96
CA VAL A 209 -10.04 2.65 7.21
C VAL A 209 -9.52 1.47 6.39
N LEU A 210 -9.71 1.51 5.07
CA LEU A 210 -9.32 0.44 4.15
C LEU A 210 -7.83 0.56 3.79
N THR A 211 -7.07 -0.53 3.93
CA THR A 211 -5.65 -0.57 3.53
C THR A 211 -5.53 -0.49 2.00
N LEU A 212 -4.79 0.49 1.49
CA LEU A 212 -4.46 0.65 0.08
C LEU A 212 -3.10 0.02 -0.26
N VAL A 213 -2.11 0.22 0.60
CA VAL A 213 -0.75 -0.31 0.42
C VAL A 213 -0.22 -0.78 1.76
N ASP A 214 0.17 -2.04 1.82
CA ASP A 214 1.06 -2.61 2.84
C ASP A 214 2.50 -2.50 2.30
N TYR A 215 3.56 -2.49 3.10
CA TYR A 215 4.97 -2.24 2.65
C TYR A 215 5.40 -0.78 2.44
N ILE A 216 4.94 0.13 3.30
CA ILE A 216 5.44 1.51 3.39
C ILE A 216 6.61 1.59 4.37
N ASP A 217 7.57 2.46 4.08
CA ASP A 217 8.70 2.66 4.95
C ASP A 217 8.31 3.19 6.33
N GLN A 218 8.86 2.56 7.35
CA GLN A 218 8.59 2.83 8.75
C GLN A 218 9.79 3.38 9.50
N THR A 219 10.84 3.76 8.78
CA THR A 219 12.04 4.31 9.38
C THR A 219 11.70 5.59 10.10
N SER A 220 11.86 5.57 11.43
CA SER A 220 11.54 6.71 12.28
C SER A 220 12.41 7.91 11.93
N ILE A 221 11.85 9.10 12.06
CA ILE A 221 12.62 10.34 11.94
C ILE A 221 13.61 10.43 13.11
N SER A 222 14.85 10.76 12.79
CA SER A 222 15.94 10.88 13.76
C SER A 222 17.01 11.85 13.24
N THR A 223 18.11 11.99 13.98
CA THR A 223 19.30 12.76 13.53
C THR A 223 19.94 12.18 12.27
N THR A 224 19.81 10.88 12.02
CA THR A 224 20.36 10.19 10.83
C THR A 224 19.32 9.98 9.74
N ASN A 225 18.03 10.07 10.03
CA ASN A 225 16.95 10.05 9.05
C ASN A 225 16.11 11.32 9.26
N THR A 226 16.60 12.44 8.75
CA THR A 226 16.03 13.76 9.04
C THR A 226 14.63 13.92 8.44
N ALA A 227 13.83 14.77 9.08
CA ALA A 227 12.53 15.17 8.57
C ALA A 227 12.67 15.76 7.15
N PRO A 228 11.76 15.42 6.22
CA PRO A 228 11.72 16.04 4.90
C PRO A 228 11.38 17.53 5.01
N THR A 229 11.68 18.28 3.94
CA THR A 229 11.34 19.70 3.81
C THR A 229 10.43 19.90 2.60
N CYS A 230 9.43 20.77 2.73
CA CYS A 230 8.56 21.13 1.62
C CYS A 230 9.09 22.38 0.90
N SER A 231 9.07 22.35 -0.43
CA SER A 231 9.37 23.52 -1.27
C SER A 231 8.15 24.45 -1.44
N MET A 232 6.95 23.94 -1.13
CA MET A 232 5.69 24.66 -1.20
C MET A 232 4.78 24.28 -0.02
N GLY A 233 3.96 25.22 0.43
CA GLY A 233 2.93 24.96 1.43
C GLY A 233 3.48 24.43 2.77
N GLN A 234 2.65 23.69 3.50
CA GLN A 234 2.97 23.12 4.79
C GLN A 234 3.24 21.61 4.69
N LEU A 235 4.22 21.14 5.47
CA LEU A 235 4.54 19.72 5.62
C LEU A 235 3.54 19.02 6.56
N ILE A 236 3.04 17.86 6.14
CA ILE A 236 2.18 16.98 6.95
C ILE A 236 2.71 15.53 6.83
N PRO A 237 2.91 14.81 7.95
CA PRO A 237 2.81 15.29 9.34
C PRO A 237 3.91 16.31 9.69
N LYS A 238 3.69 17.10 10.73
CA LYS A 238 4.81 17.75 11.41
C LYS A 238 5.57 16.72 12.25
N TYR A 239 6.89 16.83 12.27
CA TYR A 239 7.78 15.91 13.02
C TYR A 239 8.37 16.53 14.28
N SER A 240 8.01 17.78 14.59
CA SER A 240 8.44 18.50 15.78
C SER A 240 7.33 19.41 16.29
N GLY A 241 7.43 19.80 17.57
CA GLY A 241 6.45 20.63 18.24
C GLY A 241 5.40 19.82 19.00
N SER A 242 4.25 20.45 19.26
CA SER A 242 3.13 19.87 20.01
C SER A 242 1.80 20.16 19.33
N GLY A 243 0.90 19.19 19.33
CA GLY A 243 -0.45 19.34 18.79
C GLY A 243 -0.90 18.10 18.01
N ASP A 244 -2.15 18.16 17.55
CA ASP A 244 -2.75 17.09 16.77
C ASP A 244 -2.25 17.05 15.31
N ASP A 245 -1.50 18.05 14.86
CA ASP A 245 -0.80 18.09 13.57
C ASP A 245 0.60 17.44 13.58
N VAL A 246 1.08 17.05 14.76
CA VAL A 246 2.39 16.43 14.95
C VAL A 246 2.23 14.90 15.00
N ALA A 247 3.03 14.18 14.21
CA ALA A 247 3.10 12.72 14.31
C ALA A 247 3.78 12.32 15.63
N THR A 248 3.24 11.29 16.29
CA THR A 248 3.74 10.76 17.56
C THR A 248 3.86 9.24 17.49
N GLY A 249 4.63 8.62 18.39
CA GLY A 249 4.74 7.16 18.48
C GLY A 249 5.27 6.48 17.22
N ASN A 250 4.51 5.51 16.70
CA ASN A 250 4.94 4.63 15.61
C ASN A 250 4.78 5.27 14.22
N VAL A 251 4.06 6.38 14.12
CA VAL A 251 3.78 7.09 12.86
C VAL A 251 4.74 8.26 12.60
N ILE A 252 5.78 8.44 13.42
CA ILE A 252 6.86 9.42 13.19
C ILE A 252 7.83 8.90 12.12
N THR A 253 7.35 8.65 10.90
CA THR A 253 8.15 8.06 9.81
C THR A 253 8.06 8.90 8.54
N ARG A 254 9.02 8.70 7.63
CA ARG A 254 9.08 9.41 6.33
C ARG A 254 8.40 8.63 5.19
N GLY A 255 7.79 7.48 5.47
CA GLY A 255 7.21 6.61 4.44
C GLY A 255 6.09 7.24 3.63
N PHE A 256 5.34 8.14 4.25
CA PHE A 256 4.26 8.89 3.61
C PHE A 256 4.18 10.28 4.22
N TYR A 257 4.35 11.30 3.39
CA TYR A 257 4.17 12.70 3.75
C TYR A 257 3.65 13.50 2.57
N VAL A 258 3.07 14.65 2.85
CA VAL A 258 2.56 15.57 1.84
C VAL A 258 2.98 17.01 2.13
N CYS A 259 3.11 17.78 1.06
CA CYS A 259 3.25 19.23 1.09
C CYS A 259 1.97 19.86 0.56
N VAL A 260 1.24 20.59 1.39
CA VAL A 260 -0.08 21.13 1.04
C VAL A 260 -0.06 22.64 1.00
N ASP A 261 -0.45 23.18 -0.14
CA ASP A 261 -0.84 24.57 -0.33
C ASP A 261 -2.37 24.62 -0.45
N SER A 262 -3.03 24.92 0.66
CA SER A 262 -4.49 24.97 0.76
C SER A 262 -5.10 26.11 -0.05
N ASP A 263 -4.35 27.21 -0.24
CA ASP A 263 -4.88 28.43 -0.88
C ASP A 263 -5.02 28.23 -2.39
N ASN A 264 -4.12 27.42 -2.96
CA ASN A 264 -4.15 27.04 -4.38
C ASN A 264 -4.80 25.66 -4.63
N THR A 265 -5.27 24.97 -3.58
CA THR A 265 -5.75 23.58 -3.62
C THR A 265 -4.74 22.65 -4.31
N VAL A 266 -3.46 22.78 -3.95
CA VAL A 266 -2.36 21.97 -4.50
C VAL A 266 -1.75 21.11 -3.40
N ALA A 267 -1.56 19.83 -3.68
CA ALA A 267 -0.82 18.93 -2.82
C ALA A 267 0.29 18.22 -3.60
N GLU A 268 1.45 18.09 -2.97
CA GLU A 268 2.53 17.24 -3.43
C GLU A 268 2.65 16.05 -2.50
N VAL A 269 2.44 14.85 -3.05
CA VAL A 269 2.41 13.60 -2.31
C VAL A 269 3.72 12.88 -2.49
N TYR A 270 4.32 12.41 -1.40
CA TYR A 270 5.56 11.67 -1.39
C TYR A 270 5.37 10.31 -0.71
N LEU A 271 5.73 9.25 -1.42
CA LEU A 271 5.68 7.88 -0.93
C LEU A 271 7.08 7.25 -0.99
N ARG A 272 7.43 6.54 0.08
CA ARG A 272 8.60 5.65 0.14
C ARG A 272 8.15 4.26 0.55
N GLY A 273 8.30 3.30 -0.36
CA GLY A 273 8.01 1.89 -0.10
C GLY A 273 9.13 1.19 0.66
N ASN A 274 8.88 -0.06 1.05
CA ASN A 274 9.81 -0.93 1.74
C ASN A 274 9.73 -2.37 1.19
N ALA A 275 10.50 -2.66 0.15
CA ALA A 275 10.57 -3.98 -0.46
C ALA A 275 11.22 -5.02 0.47
N LEU A 276 12.05 -4.60 1.44
CA LEU A 276 12.68 -5.53 2.38
C LEU A 276 11.63 -6.27 3.22
N ALA A 277 10.52 -5.61 3.56
CA ALA A 277 9.44 -6.23 4.32
C ALA A 277 8.75 -7.42 3.61
N ARG A 278 9.00 -7.62 2.30
CA ARG A 278 8.53 -8.79 1.55
C ARG A 278 9.44 -10.01 1.66
N ILE A 279 10.72 -9.79 1.95
CA ILE A 279 11.75 -10.84 1.91
C ILE A 279 12.32 -11.16 3.29
N GLN A 280 12.21 -10.24 4.25
CA GLN A 280 12.73 -10.42 5.59
C GLN A 280 11.77 -9.87 6.66
N GLN A 281 11.97 -10.32 7.90
CA GLN A 281 11.09 -10.04 9.04
C GLN A 281 11.67 -9.02 10.02
N ASN A 282 12.97 -8.75 9.92
CA ASN A 282 13.74 -7.88 10.81
C ASN A 282 14.58 -6.91 9.96
N ASN A 283 15.16 -5.88 10.60
CA ASN A 283 16.03 -4.90 9.94
C ASN A 283 15.35 -4.22 8.73
N LEU A 284 14.10 -3.82 8.92
CA LEU A 284 13.26 -3.21 7.89
C LEU A 284 13.49 -1.71 7.70
N ASN A 285 14.36 -1.11 8.51
CA ASN A 285 14.61 0.32 8.49
C ASN A 285 15.57 0.68 7.36
N PHE A 286 15.22 1.74 6.66
CA PHE A 286 16.08 2.45 5.73
C PHE A 286 17.35 2.92 6.43
N ASN A 287 18.48 2.65 5.79
CA ASN A 287 19.79 3.12 6.23
C ASN A 287 20.45 3.87 5.08
N GLN A 288 20.58 5.19 5.23
CA GLN A 288 21.15 6.06 4.19
C GLN A 288 22.63 5.76 3.88
N ASN A 289 23.36 5.15 4.81
CA ASN A 289 24.78 4.86 4.68
C ASN A 289 25.04 3.55 3.91
N ILE A 290 23.99 2.76 3.63
CA ILE A 290 24.11 1.47 2.94
C ILE A 290 23.45 1.60 1.56
N GLU A 291 24.25 1.83 0.52
CA GLU A 291 23.77 1.99 -0.86
C GLU A 291 22.94 0.79 -1.33
N GLN A 292 23.35 -0.43 -0.96
CA GLN A 292 22.64 -1.67 -1.29
C GLN A 292 21.24 -1.75 -0.68
N ASN A 293 20.94 -1.00 0.40
CA ASN A 293 19.60 -0.98 0.97
C ASN A 293 18.69 -0.02 0.21
N LYS A 294 19.22 1.06 -0.37
CA LYS A 294 18.41 2.11 -1.01
C LYS A 294 17.54 1.59 -2.15
N VAL A 295 18.05 0.61 -2.90
CA VAL A 295 17.31 -0.03 -4.01
C VAL A 295 16.05 -0.77 -3.57
N TYR A 296 15.93 -1.10 -2.28
CA TYR A 296 14.73 -1.73 -1.71
C TYR A 296 13.73 -0.71 -1.13
N PHE A 297 14.01 0.59 -1.20
CA PHE A 297 13.11 1.65 -0.74
C PHE A 297 12.73 2.56 -1.89
N PRO A 298 11.87 2.09 -2.82
CA PRO A 298 11.46 2.88 -3.96
C PRO A 298 10.73 4.14 -3.50
N GLN A 299 11.04 5.25 -4.15
CA GLN A 299 10.48 6.56 -3.85
C GLN A 299 9.75 7.11 -5.06
N ALA A 300 8.58 7.68 -4.84
CA ALA A 300 7.80 8.34 -5.87
C ALA A 300 7.11 9.57 -5.30
N SER A 301 6.95 10.59 -6.13
CA SER A 301 6.23 11.80 -5.76
C SER A 301 5.42 12.34 -6.93
N ILE A 302 4.29 12.96 -6.62
CA ILE A 302 3.44 13.62 -7.60
C ILE A 302 2.87 14.92 -7.04
N ARG A 303 2.84 15.96 -7.87
CA ARG A 303 2.15 17.21 -7.55
C ARG A 303 0.81 17.26 -8.28
N VAL A 304 -0.27 17.49 -7.54
CA VAL A 304 -1.63 17.50 -8.07
C VAL A 304 -2.34 18.76 -7.61
N LYS A 305 -3.01 19.42 -8.57
CA LYS A 305 -3.94 20.52 -8.30
C LYS A 305 -5.37 19.99 -8.34
N GLY A 306 -6.13 20.23 -7.28
CA GLY A 306 -7.56 19.96 -7.23
C GLY A 306 -8.31 20.83 -8.24
N ARG A 307 -9.27 20.23 -8.93
CA ARG A 307 -10.12 20.89 -9.94
C ARG A 307 -11.59 20.94 -9.52
N GLY A 308 -11.90 20.52 -8.30
CA GLY A 308 -13.24 20.62 -7.73
C GLY A 308 -13.59 22.08 -7.45
N PHE A 309 -14.86 22.43 -7.66
CA PHE A 309 -15.39 23.76 -7.38
C PHE A 309 -16.41 23.70 -6.23
N LEU A 310 -16.35 24.68 -5.33
CA LEU A 310 -17.44 24.98 -4.40
C LEU A 310 -18.41 25.92 -5.11
N PHE A 311 -19.69 25.57 -5.11
CA PHE A 311 -20.73 26.54 -5.41
C PHE A 311 -21.08 27.25 -4.11
N THR A 312 -20.61 28.48 -3.96
CA THR A 312 -21.14 29.40 -2.95
C THR A 312 -22.32 30.13 -3.57
N GLN A 313 -23.52 29.97 -3.01
CA GLN A 313 -24.65 30.87 -3.31
C GLN A 313 -24.40 32.23 -2.67
#